data_AF-A0A285IZJ9-F1
#
_entry.id   AF-A0A285IZJ9-F1
#
_cell.length_a   1.000
_cell.length_b   1.000
_cell.length_c   1.000
_cell.angle_alpha   90.00
_cell.angle_beta   90.00
_cell.angle_gamma   90.00
#
_symmetry.space_group_name_H-M   'P 1'
#
loop_
_entity.id
_entity.type
_entity.pdbx_description
1 polymer ?
#
loop_
_entity_poly.entity_id
_entity_poly.type
_entity_poly.pdbx_seq_one_letter_code
_entity_poly.pdbx_strand_id
1 'polypeptide(L)'
;MHVDGMSVTDSLLENAAAYAATFDKGGLPLPPAKHVAVVACMDARLNPYGLLGLSEGDAHVIRNAGGDLDDDVRQSIRRIVADPFIPVKESVRGFVYDVTTGELREVKA
;
A
#
# COMPACT_ATOMS: atom_id res chain seq x y z
N MET A 1 4.06 -22.90 -19.16
CA MET A 1 5.33 -23.19 -19.86
C MET A 1 6.39 -22.35 -19.20
N HIS A 2 7.30 -22.98 -18.44
CA HIS A 2 8.42 -22.33 -17.78
C HIS A 2 9.60 -22.44 -18.75
N VAL A 3 10.10 -21.30 -19.24
CA VAL A 3 11.29 -21.24 -20.08
C VAL A 3 12.44 -20.84 -19.15
N ASP A 4 13.49 -21.65 -19.14
CA ASP A 4 14.71 -21.55 -18.33
C ASP A 4 14.52 -21.67 -16.80
N GLY A 5 15.40 -22.42 -16.14
CA GLY A 5 15.24 -22.89 -14.75
C GLY A 5 15.28 -21.84 -13.64
N MET A 6 14.98 -20.58 -13.92
CA MET A 6 14.81 -19.53 -12.91
C MET A 6 13.35 -19.36 -12.55
N SER A 7 13.05 -19.37 -11.25
CA SER A 7 11.69 -19.11 -10.77
C SER A 7 11.36 -17.62 -10.87
N VAL A 8 10.07 -17.29 -10.85
CA VAL A 8 9.62 -15.90 -10.75
C VAL A 8 10.22 -15.21 -9.51
N THR A 9 10.35 -15.94 -8.41
CA THR A 9 10.95 -15.42 -7.17
C THR A 9 12.41 -15.01 -7.38
N ASP A 10 13.18 -15.80 -8.12
CA ASP A 10 14.59 -15.49 -8.40
C ASP A 10 14.70 -14.16 -9.18
N SER A 11 13.87 -13.97 -10.20
CA SER A 11 13.82 -12.69 -10.94
C SER A 11 13.40 -11.51 -10.06
N LEU A 12 12.52 -11.71 -9.06
CA LEU A 12 12.16 -10.64 -8.11
C LEU A 12 13.33 -10.25 -7.20
N LEU A 13 14.19 -11.21 -6.82
CA LEU A 13 15.40 -10.92 -6.05
C LEU A 13 16.42 -10.11 -6.87
N GLU A 14 16.56 -10.41 -8.15
CA GLU A 14 17.40 -9.62 -9.06
C GLU A 14 16.90 -8.17 -9.19
N ASN A 15 15.58 -7.97 -9.34
CA ASN A 15 14.97 -6.64 -9.35
C ASN A 15 15.23 -5.86 -8.07
N ALA A 16 15.15 -6.53 -6.90
CA ALA A 16 15.42 -5.90 -5.61
C ALA A 16 16.90 -5.48 -5.49
N ALA A 17 17.83 -6.30 -5.98
CA ALA A 17 19.26 -5.95 -6.02
C ALA A 17 19.52 -4.72 -6.92
N ALA A 18 18.86 -4.67 -8.09
CA ALA A 18 18.97 -3.52 -8.99
C ALA A 18 18.41 -2.23 -8.36
N TYR A 19 17.27 -2.30 -7.67
CA TYR A 19 16.72 -1.18 -6.91
C TYR A 19 17.70 -0.67 -5.84
N ALA A 20 18.26 -1.59 -5.05
CA ALA A 20 19.20 -1.26 -3.97
C ALA A 20 20.45 -0.52 -4.46
N ALA A 21 20.92 -0.81 -5.68
CA ALA A 21 22.08 -0.13 -6.28
C ALA A 21 21.85 1.38 -6.53
N THR A 22 20.59 1.81 -6.60
CA THR A 22 20.20 3.22 -6.86
C THR A 22 19.50 3.88 -5.67
N PHE A 23 19.35 3.15 -4.56
CA PHE A 23 18.58 3.60 -3.40
C PHE A 23 19.25 4.80 -2.70
N ASP A 24 18.50 5.89 -2.55
CA ASP A 24 18.97 7.16 -1.95
C ASP A 24 18.11 7.62 -0.75
N LYS A 25 17.16 6.78 -0.29
CA LYS A 25 16.15 7.17 0.71
C LYS A 25 16.44 6.73 2.15
N GLY A 26 17.66 6.28 2.45
CA GLY A 26 18.05 5.78 3.77
C GLY A 26 17.97 6.79 4.92
N GLY A 27 17.90 8.09 4.61
CA GLY A 27 17.77 9.16 5.60
C GLY A 27 16.34 9.65 5.86
N LEU A 28 15.32 9.05 5.25
CA LEU A 28 13.93 9.45 5.48
C LEU A 28 13.53 9.19 6.95
N PRO A 29 12.77 10.09 7.59
CA PRO A 29 12.32 9.91 8.96
C PRO A 29 11.28 8.78 9.05
N LEU A 30 11.12 8.22 10.26
CA LEU A 30 10.17 7.14 10.50
C LEU A 30 8.70 7.56 10.35
N PRO A 31 8.26 8.74 10.84
CA PRO A 31 6.89 9.21 10.61
C PRO A 31 6.64 9.58 9.13
N PRO A 32 5.48 9.22 8.55
CA PRO A 32 5.13 9.58 7.17
C PRO A 32 5.00 11.09 6.94
N ALA A 33 5.60 11.61 5.88
CA ALA A 33 5.65 13.05 5.59
C ALA A 33 4.25 13.68 5.41
N LYS A 34 3.29 12.95 4.84
CA LYS A 34 1.92 13.44 4.64
C LYS A 34 0.99 13.16 5.81
N HIS A 35 1.44 12.49 6.87
CA HIS A 35 0.63 12.16 8.04
C HIS A 35 -0.65 11.36 7.71
N VAL A 36 -0.56 10.45 6.73
CA VAL A 36 -1.69 9.62 6.27
C VAL A 36 -1.36 8.13 6.31
N ALA A 37 -2.40 7.32 6.54
CA ALA A 37 -2.38 5.88 6.35
C ALA A 37 -3.41 5.49 5.29
N VAL A 38 -3.00 4.64 4.34
CA VAL A 38 -3.82 4.11 3.25
C VAL A 38 -4.07 2.63 3.52
N VAL A 39 -5.35 2.23 3.55
CA VAL A 39 -5.75 0.82 3.51
C VAL A 39 -6.19 0.48 2.09
N ALA A 40 -5.65 -0.59 1.53
CA ALA A 40 -5.96 -1.03 0.18
C ALA A 40 -6.01 -2.56 0.05
N CYS A 41 -6.67 -3.08 -0.99
CA CYS A 41 -6.70 -4.52 -1.27
C CYS A 41 -5.32 -5.04 -1.76
N MET A 42 -5.02 -6.32 -1.54
CA MET A 42 -3.84 -7.02 -2.08
C MET A 42 -3.92 -7.33 -3.59
N ASP A 43 -4.99 -6.93 -4.28
CA ASP A 43 -5.17 -7.13 -5.72
C ASP A 43 -3.93 -6.71 -6.52
N ALA A 44 -3.41 -7.61 -7.35
CA ALA A 44 -2.17 -7.39 -8.10
C ALA A 44 -2.26 -6.22 -9.12
N ARG A 45 -3.48 -5.78 -9.48
CA ARG A 45 -3.71 -4.67 -10.41
C ARG A 45 -3.66 -3.30 -9.74
N LEU A 46 -3.61 -3.25 -8.40
CA LEU A 46 -3.59 -2.01 -7.64
C LEU A 46 -2.15 -1.60 -7.28
N ASN A 47 -1.71 -0.48 -7.87
CA ASN A 47 -0.49 0.24 -7.47
C ASN A 47 -0.88 1.50 -6.65
N PRO A 48 -0.93 1.43 -5.31
CA PRO A 48 -1.37 2.55 -4.48
C PRO A 48 -0.45 3.78 -4.59
N TYR A 49 0.85 3.58 -4.79
CA TYR A 49 1.80 4.70 -4.93
C TYR A 49 1.54 5.48 -6.21
N GLY A 50 1.46 4.79 -7.35
CA GLY A 50 1.17 5.41 -8.63
C GLY A 50 -0.21 6.06 -8.67
N LEU A 51 -1.22 5.39 -8.11
CA LEU A 51 -2.61 5.88 -8.09
C LEU A 51 -2.78 7.16 -7.26
N LEU A 52 -2.11 7.25 -6.11
CA LEU A 52 -2.25 8.36 -5.17
C LEU A 52 -1.16 9.43 -5.33
N GLY A 53 -0.20 9.24 -6.26
CA GLY A 53 0.93 10.15 -6.43
C GLY A 53 1.86 10.19 -5.21
N LEU A 54 2.05 9.06 -4.54
CA LEU A 54 2.91 8.95 -3.35
C LEU A 54 4.37 8.68 -3.75
N SER A 55 5.27 9.22 -2.96
CA SER A 55 6.70 8.90 -2.93
C SER A 55 7.06 8.10 -1.68
N GLU A 56 8.23 7.48 -1.66
CA GLU A 56 8.75 6.80 -0.47
C GLU A 56 8.78 7.76 0.73
N GLY A 57 8.27 7.29 1.87
CA GLY A 57 8.14 8.08 3.10
C GLY A 57 6.87 8.95 3.19
N ASP A 58 6.04 9.05 2.15
CA ASP A 58 4.85 9.91 2.20
C ASP A 58 3.74 9.38 3.11
N ALA A 59 3.49 8.06 3.08
CA ALA A 59 2.33 7.44 3.71
C ALA A 59 2.64 6.05 4.26
N HIS A 60 1.90 5.63 5.28
CA HIS A 60 1.76 4.21 5.58
C HIS A 60 0.79 3.57 4.59
N VAL A 61 1.13 2.40 4.05
CA VAL A 61 0.26 1.64 3.13
C VAL A 61 0.08 0.22 3.66
N ILE A 62 -1.15 -0.12 4.03
CA ILE A 62 -1.52 -1.42 4.60
C ILE A 62 -2.37 -2.16 3.56
N ARG A 63 -1.98 -3.40 3.22
CA ARG A 63 -2.68 -4.23 2.23
C ARG A 63 -3.14 -5.57 2.80
N ASN A 64 -4.37 -5.96 2.50
CA ASN A 64 -5.00 -7.19 2.99
C ASN A 64 -5.90 -7.85 1.91
N ALA A 65 -6.37 -9.07 2.19
CA ALA A 65 -7.31 -9.79 1.34
C ALA A 65 -8.75 -9.41 1.70
N GLY A 66 -9.41 -8.60 0.86
CA GLY A 66 -10.81 -8.25 1.04
C GLY A 66 -11.73 -9.15 0.21
N GLY A 67 -12.83 -9.62 0.81
CA GLY A 67 -13.95 -10.25 0.10
C GLY A 67 -15.04 -9.22 -0.21
N ASP A 68 -15.59 -8.62 0.85
CA ASP A 68 -16.40 -7.41 0.76
C ASP A 68 -15.48 -6.19 0.94
N LEU A 69 -15.31 -5.42 -0.12
CA LEU A 69 -14.35 -4.32 -0.19
C LEU A 69 -14.70 -3.19 0.80
N ASP A 70 -15.98 -2.91 1.04
CA ASP A 70 -16.37 -1.82 1.93
C ASP A 70 -16.22 -2.22 3.39
N ASP A 71 -16.65 -3.44 3.74
CA ASP A 71 -16.54 -3.93 5.11
C ASP A 71 -15.10 -4.20 5.54
N ASP A 72 -14.27 -4.67 4.62
CA ASP A 72 -12.85 -4.86 4.89
C ASP A 72 -12.11 -3.52 5.09
N VAL A 73 -12.43 -2.51 4.27
CA VAL A 73 -11.92 -1.14 4.46
C VAL A 73 -12.35 -0.58 5.82
N ARG A 74 -13.63 -0.72 6.21
CA ARG A 74 -14.11 -0.29 7.53
C ARG A 74 -13.44 -1.06 8.67
N GLN A 75 -13.23 -2.37 8.56
CA GLN A 75 -12.54 -3.17 9.57
C GLN A 75 -11.09 -2.71 9.74
N SER A 76 -10.40 -2.46 8.65
CA SER A 76 -9.01 -2.02 8.66
C SER A 76 -8.84 -0.61 9.22
N ILE A 77 -9.73 0.33 8.86
CA ILE A 77 -9.78 1.65 9.51
C ILE A 77 -9.94 1.49 11.03
N ARG A 78 -10.87 0.65 11.48
CA ARG A 78 -11.07 0.40 12.93
C ARG A 78 -9.83 -0.14 13.61
N ARG A 79 -9.08 -1.04 12.96
CA ARG A 79 -7.81 -1.56 13.50
C ARG A 79 -6.76 -0.45 13.63
N ILE A 80 -6.58 0.38 12.60
CA ILE A 80 -5.64 1.51 12.61
C ILE A 80 -5.98 2.50 13.71
N VAL A 81 -7.26 2.85 13.84
CA VAL A 81 -7.74 3.79 14.86
C VAL A 81 -7.59 3.21 16.28
N ALA A 82 -7.71 1.89 16.44
CA ALA A 82 -7.54 1.23 17.73
C ALA A 82 -6.07 0.96 18.12
N ASP A 83 -5.14 1.01 17.16
CA ASP A 83 -3.75 0.63 17.40
C ASP A 83 -3.00 1.70 18.24
N PRO A 84 -2.43 1.35 19.41
CA PRO A 84 -1.73 2.29 20.27
C PRO A 84 -0.38 2.75 19.69
N PHE A 85 0.19 2.02 18.72
CA PHE A 85 1.47 2.30 18.10
C PHE A 85 1.36 3.19 16.86
N ILE A 86 0.15 3.52 16.40
CA ILE A 86 -0.07 4.49 15.32
C ILE A 86 -0.21 5.89 15.95
N PRO A 87 0.83 6.75 15.91
CA PRO A 87 0.82 8.00 16.65
C PRO A 87 -0.14 9.04 16.06
N VAL A 88 -0.43 8.96 14.76
CA VAL A 88 -1.24 9.94 14.03
C VAL A 88 -2.50 9.28 13.48
N LYS A 89 -3.66 9.70 14.01
CA LYS A 89 -4.98 9.15 13.65
C LYS A 89 -5.94 10.20 13.08
N GLU A 90 -5.47 11.44 12.94
CA GLU A 90 -6.27 12.60 12.53
C GLU A 90 -6.77 12.50 11.08
N SER A 91 -6.08 11.71 10.24
CA SER A 91 -6.42 11.53 8.82
C SER A 91 -6.36 10.04 8.41
N VAL A 92 -7.21 9.22 9.03
CA VAL A 92 -7.45 7.83 8.57
C VAL A 92 -8.66 7.81 7.65
N ARG A 93 -8.44 7.49 6.37
CA ARG A 93 -9.48 7.41 5.32
C ARG A 93 -9.39 6.08 4.58
N GLY A 94 -10.50 5.60 4.07
CA GLY A 94 -10.58 4.32 3.36
C GLY A 94 -11.15 4.49 1.96
N PHE A 95 -10.59 3.77 0.99
CA PHE A 95 -11.02 3.86 -0.40
C PHE A 95 -11.13 2.47 -1.02
N VAL A 96 -12.08 2.31 -1.94
CA VAL A 96 -12.16 1.18 -2.85
C VAL A 96 -11.73 1.64 -4.23
N TYR A 97 -10.76 0.94 -4.80
CA TYR A 97 -10.30 1.14 -6.17
C TYR A 97 -11.11 0.26 -7.12
N ASP A 98 -11.74 0.88 -8.11
CA ASP A 98 -12.38 0.17 -9.22
C ASP A 98 -11.33 -0.17 -10.28
N VAL A 99 -11.03 -1.46 -10.42
CA VAL A 99 -10.04 -1.99 -11.37
C VAL A 99 -10.47 -1.86 -12.84
N THR A 100 -11.75 -1.63 -13.11
CA THR A 100 -12.31 -1.46 -14.46
C THR A 100 -12.26 -0.01 -14.90
N THR A 101 -12.53 0.94 -14.00
CA THR A 101 -12.58 2.37 -14.33
C THR A 101 -11.30 3.13 -13.94
N GLY A 102 -10.54 2.61 -12.97
CA GLY A 102 -9.40 3.30 -12.37
C GLY A 102 -9.79 4.32 -11.30
N GLU A 103 -11.06 4.42 -10.93
CA GLU A 103 -11.55 5.42 -9.97
C GLU A 103 -11.39 4.95 -8.52
N LEU A 104 -11.20 5.92 -7.61
CA LEU A 104 -11.23 5.70 -6.17
C LEU A 104 -12.56 6.20 -5.60
N ARG A 105 -13.28 5.30 -4.92
CA ARG A 105 -14.46 5.65 -4.13
C ARG A 105 -14.12 5.61 -2.65
N GLU A 106 -14.33 6.71 -1.96
CA GLU A 106 -14.18 6.75 -0.50
C GLU A 106 -15.28 5.92 0.19
N VAL A 107 -14.86 5.09 1.15
CA VAL A 107 -15.76 4.35 2.03
C VAL A 107 -15.99 5.21 3.27
N LYS A 108 -17.23 5.66 3.45
CA LYS A 108 -17.63 6.35 4.67
C LYS A 108 -17.63 5.34 5.83
N ALA A 109 -16.92 5.69 6.89
CA ALA A 109 -16.92 4.99 8.16
C ALA A 109 -18.28 5.11 8.87
#